data_AF-R1HZ74-F1
#
_entry.id   AF-R1HZ74-F1
#
_cell.length_a   1.000
_cell.length_b   1.000
_cell.length_c   1.000
_cell.angle_alpha   90.00
_cell.angle_beta   90.00
_cell.angle_gamma   90.00
#
_symmetry.space_group_name_H-M   'P 1'
#
loop_
_entity.id
_entity.type
_entity.pdbx_description
1 polymer ?
#
loop_
_entity_poly.entity_id
_entity_poly.type
_entity_poly.pdbx_seq_one_letter_code
_entity_poly.pdbx_strand_id
1 'polypeptide(L)'
;MRIELTVPDLVRARLAAAADPMGELTASLQVLQRRDGGRNAASAAFNRWRHRVWQALPESAPVLMWLCRPDAPVPEFLLPAAGRYDLESGLAAVLDTGPVRLKTALRTAPAG
;
A
#
# COMPACT_ATOMS: atom_id res chain seq x y z
N MET A 1 -6.46 -16.06 -6.29
CA MET A 1 -7.58 -15.45 -7.03
C MET A 1 -7.09 -15.10 -8.43
N ARG A 2 -7.76 -15.60 -9.47
CA ARG A 2 -7.50 -15.25 -10.87
C ARG A 2 -8.68 -14.38 -11.33
N ILE A 3 -8.40 -13.16 -11.76
CA ILE A 3 -9.42 -12.30 -12.36
C ILE A 3 -9.32 -12.48 -13.87
N GLU A 4 -10.42 -12.87 -14.51
CA GLU A 4 -10.55 -12.87 -15.97
C GLU A 4 -11.17 -11.55 -16.40
N LEU A 5 -10.44 -10.78 -17.22
CA LEU A 5 -10.91 -9.53 -17.81
C LEU A 5 -11.17 -9.78 -19.29
N THR A 6 -12.38 -9.49 -19.73
CA THR A 6 -12.74 -9.54 -21.15
C THR A 6 -12.46 -8.20 -21.84
N VAL A 7 -12.40 -8.19 -23.17
CA VAL A 7 -12.25 -6.93 -23.94
C VAL A 7 -13.33 -5.89 -23.57
N PRO A 8 -14.63 -6.26 -23.45
CA PRO A 8 -15.66 -5.37 -22.93
C PRO A 8 -15.36 -4.76 -21.55
N ASP A 9 -14.72 -5.50 -20.64
CA ASP A 9 -14.35 -5.00 -19.32
C ASP A 9 -13.23 -3.95 -19.41
N LEU A 10 -12.26 -4.16 -20.31
CA LEU A 10 -11.17 -3.21 -20.55
C LEU A 10 -11.66 -1.89 -21.13
N VAL A 11 -12.68 -1.91 -22.00
CA VAL A 11 -13.27 -0.69 -22.57
C VAL A 11 -13.96 0.17 -21.48
N ARG A 12 -14.37 -0.45 -20.37
CA ARG A 12 -14.97 0.26 -19.22
C ARG A 12 -13.92 0.74 -18.21
N ALA A 13 -12.71 0.21 -18.24
CA ALA A 13 -11.63 0.64 -17.37
C ALA A 13 -11.22 2.08 -17.71
N ARG A 14 -11.13 2.93 -16.69
CA ARG A 14 -10.64 4.30 -16.82
C ARG A 14 -9.44 4.49 -15.92
N LEU A 15 -8.49 5.29 -16.40
CA LEU A 15 -7.43 5.80 -15.55
C LEU A 15 -8.00 6.88 -14.64
N ALA A 16 -7.62 6.85 -13.37
CA ALA A 16 -7.92 7.96 -12.46
C ALA A 16 -7.19 9.22 -12.95
N ALA A 17 -7.80 10.39 -12.72
CA ALA A 17 -7.22 11.68 -13.13
C ALA A 17 -5.92 12.01 -12.39
N ALA A 18 -5.72 11.40 -11.21
CA ALA A 18 -4.53 11.51 -10.41
C ALA A 18 -4.27 10.18 -9.69
N ALA A 19 -3.02 9.98 -9.25
CA ALA A 19 -2.67 8.89 -8.36
C ALA A 19 -3.37 9.06 -7.00
N ASP A 20 -3.69 7.96 -6.34
CA ASP A 20 -4.14 7.93 -4.94
C ASP A 20 -2.91 7.90 -4.02
N PRO A 21 -2.55 9.00 -3.34
CA PRO A 21 -1.33 9.06 -2.54
C PRO A 21 -1.26 7.97 -1.47
N MET A 22 -2.37 7.66 -0.81
CA MET A 22 -2.40 6.64 0.26
C MET A 22 -2.20 5.25 -0.34
N GLY A 23 -2.87 4.96 -1.46
CA GLY A 23 -2.69 3.73 -2.22
C GLY A 23 -1.26 3.55 -2.73
N GLU A 24 -0.63 4.61 -3.25
CA GLU A 24 0.75 4.58 -3.74
C GLU A 24 1.78 4.36 -2.61
N LEU A 25 1.56 4.92 -1.42
CA LEU A 25 2.41 4.67 -0.25
C LEU A 25 2.32 3.20 0.19
N THR A 26 1.11 2.65 0.27
CA THR A 26 0.91 1.23 0.57
C THR A 26 1.56 0.33 -0.48
N ALA A 27 1.37 0.63 -1.78
CA ALA A 27 2.00 -0.11 -2.87
C ALA A 27 3.53 -0.03 -2.78
N SER A 28 4.08 1.14 -2.44
CA SER A 28 5.52 1.33 -2.23
C SER A 28 6.06 0.43 -1.11
N LEU A 29 5.36 0.35 0.03
CA LEU A 29 5.72 -0.57 1.13
C LEU A 29 5.70 -2.03 0.67
N GLN A 30 4.74 -2.42 -0.16
CA GLN A 30 4.69 -3.77 -0.72
C GLN A 30 5.84 -4.03 -1.69
N VAL A 31 6.21 -3.06 -2.54
CA VAL A 31 7.38 -3.16 -3.44
C VAL A 31 8.67 -3.28 -2.65
N LEU A 32 8.82 -2.58 -1.51
CA LEU A 32 9.99 -2.72 -0.62
C LEU A 32 10.14 -4.14 -0.08
N GLN A 33 9.02 -4.81 0.19
CA GLN A 33 8.96 -6.15 0.77
C GLN A 33 9.06 -7.28 -0.25
N ARG A 34 8.88 -7.02 -1.55
CA ARG A 34 8.94 -8.06 -2.59
C ARG A 34 10.35 -8.69 -2.65
N ARG A 35 10.37 -10.02 -2.45
CA ARG A 35 11.59 -10.86 -2.40
C ARG A 35 11.89 -11.56 -3.72
N ASP A 36 11.23 -11.17 -4.82
CA ASP A 36 11.59 -11.67 -6.15
C ASP A 36 12.99 -11.23 -6.57
N GLY A 37 13.67 -10.38 -5.79
CA GLY A 37 15.13 -10.27 -5.78
C GLY A 37 15.70 -9.69 -7.07
N GLY A 38 14.91 -8.95 -7.84
CA GLY A 38 15.32 -8.48 -9.16
C GLY A 38 15.41 -9.58 -10.23
N ARG A 39 14.84 -10.78 -9.97
CA ARG A 39 14.86 -11.90 -10.93
C ARG A 39 14.01 -11.66 -12.19
N ASN A 40 13.19 -10.61 -12.19
CA ASN A 40 12.55 -10.08 -13.39
C ASN A 40 12.95 -8.60 -13.58
N ALA A 41 12.98 -8.15 -14.84
CA ALA A 41 13.44 -6.81 -15.20
C ALA A 41 12.66 -5.69 -14.49
N ALA A 42 11.36 -5.90 -14.26
CA ALA A 42 10.51 -4.95 -13.54
C ALA A 42 10.94 -4.78 -12.07
N SER A 43 11.29 -5.85 -11.37
CA SER A 43 11.77 -5.82 -9.97
C SER A 43 13.18 -5.21 -9.87
N ALA A 44 14.05 -5.48 -10.85
CA ALA A 44 15.40 -4.91 -10.90
C ALA A 44 15.39 -3.37 -11.00
N ALA A 45 14.41 -2.79 -11.70
CA ALA A 45 14.25 -1.33 -11.82
C ALA A 45 14.13 -0.63 -10.46
N PHE A 46 13.66 -1.31 -9.42
CA PHE A 46 13.46 -0.74 -8.09
C PHE A 46 14.65 -0.93 -7.14
N ASN A 47 15.70 -1.69 -7.50
CA ASN A 47 16.81 -2.03 -6.58
C ASN A 47 17.48 -0.81 -5.94
N ARG A 48 17.84 0.19 -6.75
CA ARG A 48 18.48 1.42 -6.26
C ARG A 48 17.56 2.22 -5.34
N TRP A 49 16.27 2.24 -5.65
CA TRP A 49 15.27 2.91 -4.81
C TRP A 49 15.10 2.16 -3.48
N ARG A 50 14.92 0.83 -3.51
CA ARG A 50 14.79 0.01 -2.30
C ARG A 50 15.97 0.20 -1.37
N HIS A 51 17.19 0.15 -1.89
CA HIS A 51 18.39 0.36 -1.08
C HIS A 51 18.37 1.73 -0.38
N ARG A 52 18.09 2.81 -1.11
CA ARG A 52 18.02 4.16 -0.52
C ARG A 52 16.92 4.29 0.53
N VAL A 53 15.74 3.75 0.26
CA VAL A 53 14.61 3.84 1.19
C VAL A 53 14.87 3.02 2.45
N TRP A 54 15.39 1.80 2.35
CA TRP A 54 15.74 0.97 3.51
C TRP A 54 16.71 1.65 4.47
N GLN A 55 17.63 2.48 3.96
CA GLN A 55 18.57 3.24 4.80
C GLN A 55 17.93 4.46 5.49
N ALA A 56 16.79 4.94 4.98
CA ALA A 56 16.12 6.15 5.48
C ALA A 56 14.89 5.83 6.34
N LEU A 57 14.49 4.55 6.44
CA LEU A 57 13.30 4.17 7.20
C LEU A 57 13.54 4.30 8.71
N PRO A 58 12.56 4.84 9.47
CA PRO A 58 12.64 4.92 10.91
C PRO A 58 12.49 3.53 11.56
N GLU A 59 12.86 3.43 12.83
CA GLU A 59 12.72 2.19 13.63
C GLU A 59 11.26 1.71 13.73
N SER A 60 10.28 2.60 13.56
CA SER A 60 8.85 2.26 13.54
C SER A 60 8.37 1.64 12.22
N ALA A 61 9.18 1.66 11.16
CA ALA A 61 8.81 1.13 9.84
C ALA A 61 8.36 -0.34 9.82
N PRO A 62 8.91 -1.27 10.63
CA PRO A 62 8.44 -2.66 10.67
C PRO A 62 6.95 -2.82 10.93
N VAL A 63 6.33 -1.93 11.72
CA VAL A 63 4.88 -1.96 11.96
C VAL A 63 4.10 -1.70 10.68
N LEU A 64 4.49 -0.68 9.91
CA LEU A 64 3.85 -0.38 8.62
C LEU A 64 4.11 -1.48 7.58
N MET A 65 5.32 -2.06 7.59
CA MET A 65 5.63 -3.21 6.72
C MET A 65 4.73 -4.40 7.04
N TRP A 66 4.52 -4.71 8.33
CA TRP A 66 3.61 -5.76 8.77
C TRP A 66 2.16 -5.48 8.38
N LEU A 67 1.66 -4.25 8.60
CA LEU A 67 0.30 -3.87 8.20
C LEU A 67 0.08 -3.89 6.68
N CYS A 68 1.12 -3.60 5.90
CA CYS A 68 1.07 -3.51 4.44
C CYS A 68 1.74 -4.71 3.76
N ARG A 69 1.62 -5.91 4.32
CA ARG A 69 2.18 -7.12 3.72
C ARG A 69 1.61 -7.36 2.31
N PRO A 70 2.44 -7.75 1.31
CA PRO A 70 1.97 -7.98 -0.06
C PRO A 70 0.93 -9.10 -0.23
N ASP A 71 0.89 -10.03 0.72
CA ASP A 71 0.06 -11.23 0.73
C ASP A 71 -1.16 -11.12 1.66
N ALA A 72 -1.41 -9.94 2.23
CA ALA A 72 -2.50 -9.71 3.18
C ALA A 72 -3.33 -8.46 2.82
N PRO A 73 -4.61 -8.41 3.23
CA PRO A 73 -5.41 -7.20 3.12
C PRO A 73 -4.76 -6.05 3.89
N VAL A 74 -4.74 -4.88 3.27
CA VAL A 74 -4.29 -3.65 3.92
C VAL A 74 -5.44 -3.14 4.79
N PRO A 75 -5.20 -2.80 6.07
CA PRO A 75 -6.23 -2.26 6.94
C PRO A 75 -6.86 -0.98 6.37
N GLU A 76 -8.20 -0.91 6.37
CA GLU A 76 -8.95 0.18 5.74
C GLU A 76 -8.60 1.58 6.30
N PHE A 77 -8.17 1.67 7.56
CA PHE A 77 -7.80 2.96 8.16
C PHE A 77 -6.54 3.56 7.52
N LEU A 78 -5.71 2.77 6.83
CA LEU A 78 -4.55 3.25 6.05
C LEU A 78 -4.93 3.73 4.65
N LEU A 79 -6.17 3.46 4.20
CA LEU A 79 -6.70 3.85 2.90
C LEU A 79 -7.96 4.72 3.06
N PRO A 80 -7.88 5.85 3.80
CA PRO A 80 -9.04 6.69 4.02
C PRO A 80 -9.51 7.36 2.72
N ALA A 81 -10.82 7.45 2.52
CA ALA A 81 -11.39 8.12 1.35
C ALA A 81 -10.95 9.59 1.23
N ALA A 82 -10.70 10.27 2.36
CA ALA A 82 -10.17 11.63 2.40
C ALA A 82 -8.77 11.75 1.77
N GLY A 83 -8.00 10.66 1.73
CA GLY A 83 -6.66 10.60 1.15
C GLY A 83 -6.62 10.30 -0.34
N ARG A 84 -7.77 10.12 -1.00
CA ARG A 84 -7.83 9.65 -2.40
C ARG A 84 -7.11 10.56 -3.40
N TYR A 85 -7.02 11.85 -3.10
CA TYR A 85 -6.42 12.84 -4.00
C TYR A 85 -5.45 13.80 -3.29
N ASP A 86 -5.32 13.69 -1.97
CA ASP A 86 -4.56 14.63 -1.13
C ASP A 86 -3.88 13.87 0.02
N LEU A 87 -2.56 13.99 0.10
CA LEU A 87 -1.77 13.23 1.06
C LEU A 87 -2.04 13.72 2.50
N GLU A 88 -2.08 15.03 2.69
CA GLU A 88 -2.25 15.69 3.98
C GLU A 88 -3.59 15.31 4.61
N SER A 89 -4.68 15.36 3.84
CA SER A 89 -6.01 14.91 4.27
C SER A 89 -6.04 13.42 4.60
N GLY A 90 -5.31 12.60 3.84
CA GLY A 90 -5.14 11.18 4.12
C GLY A 90 -4.44 10.92 5.44
N LEU A 91 -3.29 11.57 5.68
CA LEU A 91 -2.53 11.46 6.92
C LEU A 91 -3.33 11.97 8.13
N ALA A 92 -4.05 13.07 7.99
CA ALA A 92 -4.94 13.60 9.03
C ALA A 92 -6.02 12.57 9.40
N ALA A 93 -6.64 11.91 8.40
CA ALA A 93 -7.65 10.88 8.64
C ALA A 93 -7.07 9.61 9.30
N VAL A 94 -5.82 9.24 8.99
CA VAL A 94 -5.11 8.15 9.70
C VAL A 94 -4.91 8.52 11.17
N LEU A 95 -4.42 9.73 11.44
CA LEU A 95 -4.18 10.23 12.80
C LEU A 95 -5.47 10.36 13.64
N ASP A 96 -6.58 10.71 12.99
CA ASP A 96 -7.91 10.80 13.62
C ASP A 96 -8.60 9.43 13.80
N THR A 97 -7.92 8.33 13.46
CA THR A 97 -8.51 6.99 13.61
C THR A 97 -8.71 6.65 15.09
N GLY A 98 -9.96 6.77 15.55
CA GLY A 98 -10.33 6.43 16.91
C GLY A 98 -10.04 4.97 17.30
N PRO A 99 -9.85 4.68 18.60
CA PRO A 99 -9.35 3.39 19.09
C PRO A 99 -10.26 2.20 18.77
N VAL A 100 -11.58 2.41 18.67
CA VAL A 100 -12.53 1.36 18.29
C VAL A 100 -12.35 0.96 16.82
N ARG A 101 -12.22 1.93 15.92
CA ARG A 101 -12.00 1.68 14.49
C ARG A 101 -10.64 1.02 14.26
N LEU A 102 -9.61 1.48 14.96
CA LEU A 102 -8.28 0.89 14.90
C LEU A 102 -8.30 -0.59 15.34
N LYS A 103 -8.90 -0.89 16.51
CA LYS A 103 -9.02 -2.27 17.00
C LYS A 103 -9.76 -3.16 16.01
N THR A 104 -10.87 -2.69 15.45
CA THR A 104 -11.65 -3.45 14.46
C THR A 104 -10.83 -3.74 13.21
N ALA A 105 -10.15 -2.74 12.65
CA ALA A 105 -9.32 -2.91 11.46
C ALA A 105 -8.12 -3.84 11.69
N LEU A 106 -7.55 -3.84 12.91
CA LEU A 106 -6.48 -4.76 13.28
C LEU A 106 -6.93 -6.22 13.42
N ARG A 107 -8.24 -6.50 13.53
CA ARG A 107 -8.73 -7.90 13.53
C ARG A 107 -8.53 -8.60 12.18
N THR A 108 -8.43 -7.83 11.11
CA THR A 108 -8.17 -8.32 9.75
C THR A 108 -6.71 -8.13 9.34
N ALA A 109 -5.86 -7.65 10.26
CA ALA A 109 -4.43 -7.52 10.00
C ALA A 109 -3.79 -8.91 9.84
N PRO A 110 -2.70 -9.02 9.06
CA PRO A 110 -1.96 -10.28 8.92
C PRO A 110 -1.53 -10.84 10.27
N ALA A 111 -1.48 -12.16 10.41
CA ALA A 111 -0.91 -12.79 11.61
C ALA A 111 0.58 -12.40 11.76
N GLY A 112 1.01 -12.23 13.02
CA GLY A 112 2.40 -11.98 13.40
C GLY A 112 3.27 -13.22 13.29
#